data_AF-A0A8H9WQP6-F1
#
_entry.id   AF-A0A8H9WQP6-F1
#
_cell.length_a   1.000
_cell.length_b   1.000
_cell.length_c   1.000
_cell.angle_alpha   90.00
_cell.angle_beta   90.00
_cell.angle_gamma   90.00
#
_symmetry.space_group_name_H-M   'P 1'
#
loop_
_entity.id
_entity.type
_entity.pdbx_description
1 polymer ?
#
loop_
_entity_poly.entity_id
_entity_poly.type
_entity_poly.pdbx_seq_one_letter_code
_entity_poly.pdbx_strand_id
1 'polypeptide(L)'
;MMRIALPWPCDARVAAACLAVALSAVALVPTSVAAQVDGEALYVKWCAGCHGEDGTGNGVAANTMLPRPRDFTLALYQVRTTATGELPTDADILKVIDEGMPGTAMPGWVDVLSQEERLALVDHLKTYSRFFQGDAPEPLEFSSATRGTDEAIVSGQEVYQSVECWRCHGQQGRGDGESAPTLEDDAGFPILAADLTENWTFNGGGTVEEIYRVLRTGLDGTPMPTFSDIVDAGVITDEQLWGLAHYVRSLSPEETPEVREVVSAKRITDGTVPETVGDEAWEAVEPIYVPLVGQIVVKPRWFNPRVGGVWVQALHDGQELALLVSWTDPSLSPDPTWADFAQRVIEIMGPGDEGAATAAGAPDQLVVQFPTALSDGMERPYFLQGDPRRPTNTWTWRSDAPDAVESIARGLGTAVPQPDGEQHVTAVVQHAEGEWKVLFRRSLDTGGAEDLVLPVGQAVPMAFQAWDGDNGESGNQGAVSTWYFLFLEQPTPVSVYVAPPIVLVLTLLFGLLAIRQAQWEATGAGARVARLPAFRLTKAVERAFGMGVGLAWLGMAAAAYRSASLGWDAGHSDLGFWWTVIAALMAIAGLSAMIGTFIHTLPRDEGR
;
A
#
# COMPACT_ATOMS: atom_id res chain seq x y z
N MET A 1 -73.22 45.17 44.38
CA MET A 1 -74.41 45.41 43.54
C MET A 1 -73.97 46.10 42.26
N MET A 2 -74.70 45.83 41.17
CA MET A 2 -74.75 46.57 39.91
C MET A 2 -73.86 46.09 38.75
N ARG A 3 -74.55 45.45 37.79
CA ARG A 3 -74.12 45.23 36.40
C ARG A 3 -74.08 46.58 35.67
N ILE A 4 -73.12 46.77 34.79
CA ILE A 4 -73.27 47.62 33.60
C ILE A 4 -72.76 46.83 32.40
N ALA A 5 -73.65 46.61 31.44
CA ALA A 5 -73.35 46.15 30.11
C ALA A 5 -73.18 47.38 29.20
N LEU A 6 -72.18 47.35 28.31
CA LEU A 6 -72.01 48.26 27.18
C LEU A 6 -71.57 47.45 25.95
N PRO A 7 -71.80 47.97 24.73
CA PRO A 7 -72.40 47.20 23.67
C PRO A 7 -71.55 47.13 22.39
N TRP A 8 -71.90 46.15 21.57
CA TRP A 8 -71.62 45.97 20.14
C TRP A 8 -70.36 45.21 19.70
N PRO A 9 -70.52 44.38 18.65
CA PRO A 9 -69.62 43.29 18.33
C PRO A 9 -68.51 43.77 17.41
N CYS A 10 -67.27 43.45 17.74
CA CYS A 10 -66.22 43.45 16.73
C CYS A 10 -66.54 42.28 15.77
N ASP A 11 -66.84 42.60 14.52
CA ASP A 11 -67.18 41.64 13.47
C ASP A 11 -66.14 40.52 13.41
N ALA A 12 -66.56 39.29 13.72
CA ALA A 12 -65.73 38.09 13.63
C ALA A 12 -65.16 37.88 12.20
N ARG A 13 -65.74 38.54 11.19
CA ARG A 13 -65.26 38.52 9.80
C ARG A 13 -64.01 39.35 9.58
N VAL A 14 -63.81 40.44 10.33
CA VAL A 14 -62.60 41.29 10.22
C VAL A 14 -61.43 40.65 10.95
N ALA A 15 -61.67 40.03 12.10
CA ALA A 15 -60.65 39.26 12.82
C ALA A 15 -60.20 38.00 12.05
N ALA A 16 -61.12 37.30 11.38
CA ALA A 16 -60.79 36.15 10.54
C ALA A 16 -60.03 36.55 9.26
N ALA A 17 -60.36 37.70 8.64
CA ALA A 17 -59.63 38.20 7.48
C ALA A 17 -58.20 38.63 7.83
N CYS A 18 -57.99 39.29 8.98
CA CYS A 18 -56.66 39.65 9.44
C CYS A 18 -55.82 38.42 9.85
N LEU A 19 -56.44 37.37 10.41
CA LEU A 19 -55.75 36.11 10.74
C LEU A 19 -55.42 35.28 9.48
N ALA A 20 -56.28 35.29 8.46
CA ALA A 20 -56.01 34.62 7.18
C ALA A 20 -54.90 35.32 6.37
N VAL A 21 -54.82 36.66 6.42
CA VAL A 21 -53.71 37.43 5.81
C VAL A 21 -52.41 37.26 6.61
N ALA A 22 -52.48 37.18 7.94
CA ALA A 22 -51.31 36.91 8.78
C ALA A 22 -50.79 35.47 8.64
N LEU A 23 -51.66 34.46 8.46
CA LEU A 23 -51.23 33.08 8.15
C LEU A 23 -50.74 32.92 6.70
N SER A 24 -51.24 33.71 5.75
CA SER A 24 -50.73 33.69 4.37
C SER A 24 -49.38 34.41 4.23
N ALA A 25 -49.05 35.34 5.12
CA ALA A 25 -47.77 36.06 5.14
C ALA A 25 -46.63 35.29 5.84
N VAL A 26 -46.92 34.20 6.57
CA VAL A 26 -45.89 33.31 7.16
C VAL A 26 -45.47 32.20 6.17
N ALA A 27 -46.17 32.03 5.04
CA ALA A 27 -45.81 31.10 3.97
C ALA A 27 -44.90 31.70 2.88
N LEU A 28 -44.36 32.91 3.09
CA LEU A 28 -43.39 33.59 2.23
C LEU A 28 -42.11 33.95 2.99
N VAL A 29 -41.70 33.10 3.93
CA VAL A 29 -40.27 32.99 4.20
C VAL A 29 -39.70 32.40 2.90
N PRO A 30 -38.78 33.06 2.18
CA PRO A 30 -38.07 32.38 1.13
C PRO A 30 -37.45 31.16 1.80
N THR A 31 -37.90 29.96 1.44
CA THR A 31 -37.05 28.78 1.54
C THR A 31 -35.71 29.26 1.01
N SER A 32 -34.68 29.24 1.85
CA SER A 32 -33.32 29.50 1.42
C SER A 32 -33.18 28.84 0.06
N VAL A 33 -33.06 29.65 -0.99
CA VAL A 33 -32.53 29.15 -2.25
C VAL A 33 -31.22 28.54 -1.79
N ALA A 34 -31.13 27.21 -1.75
CA ALA A 34 -29.86 26.55 -1.50
C ALA A 34 -28.89 27.25 -2.44
N ALA A 35 -27.87 27.90 -1.89
CA ALA A 35 -26.95 28.68 -2.69
C ALA A 35 -26.46 27.74 -3.80
N GLN A 36 -26.85 28.03 -5.04
CA GLN A 36 -26.54 27.15 -6.16
C GLN A 36 -25.02 27.01 -6.21
N VAL A 37 -24.55 25.79 -6.07
CA VAL A 37 -23.12 25.51 -6.08
C VAL A 37 -22.59 25.90 -7.46
N ASP A 38 -21.58 26.78 -7.47
CA ASP A 38 -20.99 27.30 -8.69
C ASP A 38 -19.97 26.30 -9.25
N GLY A 39 -20.45 25.44 -10.18
CA GLY A 39 -19.64 24.41 -10.83
C GLY A 39 -18.46 24.98 -11.63
N GLU A 40 -18.63 26.16 -12.25
CA GLU A 40 -17.57 26.82 -12.99
C GLU A 40 -16.45 27.26 -12.05
N ALA A 41 -16.79 27.93 -10.95
CA ALA A 41 -15.80 28.36 -9.96
C ALA A 41 -15.06 27.18 -9.32
N LEU A 42 -15.74 26.06 -9.08
CA LEU A 42 -15.11 24.83 -8.61
C LEU A 42 -14.15 24.24 -9.64
N TYR A 43 -14.58 24.18 -10.91
CA TYR A 43 -13.78 23.66 -12.00
C TYR A 43 -12.50 24.47 -12.20
N VAL A 44 -12.61 25.80 -12.23
CA VAL A 44 -11.45 26.71 -12.34
C VAL A 44 -10.46 26.47 -11.20
N LYS A 45 -10.97 26.25 -9.97
CA LYS A 45 -10.14 26.04 -8.79
C LYS A 45 -9.42 24.69 -8.77
N TRP A 46 -10.09 23.61 -9.17
CA TRP A 46 -9.62 22.24 -8.92
C TRP A 46 -9.22 21.48 -10.19
N CYS A 47 -9.81 21.78 -11.34
CA CYS A 47 -9.69 20.99 -12.56
C CYS A 47 -8.92 21.71 -13.68
N ALA A 48 -9.09 23.03 -13.81
CA ALA A 48 -8.56 23.81 -14.93
C ALA A 48 -7.02 23.84 -15.00
N GLY A 49 -6.32 23.59 -13.89
CA GLY A 49 -4.86 23.47 -13.88
C GLY A 49 -4.34 22.38 -14.84
N CYS A 50 -5.09 21.28 -14.96
CA CYS A 50 -4.78 20.18 -15.87
C CYS A 50 -5.64 20.25 -17.14
N HIS A 51 -6.96 20.42 -17.00
CA HIS A 51 -7.89 20.33 -18.12
C HIS A 51 -8.08 21.64 -18.91
N GLY A 52 -7.50 22.76 -18.45
CA GLY A 52 -7.67 24.09 -19.05
C GLY A 52 -9.00 24.74 -18.66
N GLU A 53 -9.05 26.07 -18.55
CA GLU A 53 -10.31 26.79 -18.26
C GLU A 53 -11.34 26.63 -19.39
N ASP A 54 -10.91 26.30 -20.60
CA ASP A 54 -11.74 26.05 -21.78
C ASP A 54 -12.13 24.58 -21.97
N GLY A 55 -11.70 23.69 -21.06
CA GLY A 55 -11.99 22.27 -21.11
C GLY A 55 -11.26 21.48 -22.20
N THR A 56 -10.27 22.07 -22.87
CA THR A 56 -9.57 21.45 -24.03
C THR A 56 -8.49 20.44 -23.65
N GLY A 57 -8.28 20.16 -22.37
CA GLY A 57 -7.18 19.29 -21.91
C GLY A 57 -5.80 19.95 -21.97
N ASN A 58 -5.72 21.26 -22.22
CA ASN A 58 -4.47 22.02 -22.39
C ASN A 58 -4.19 22.99 -21.23
N GLY A 59 -4.49 22.56 -20.00
CA GLY A 59 -4.09 23.30 -18.80
C GLY A 59 -2.58 23.45 -18.68
N VAL A 60 -2.13 24.34 -17.79
CA VAL A 60 -0.70 24.65 -17.61
C VAL A 60 0.14 23.41 -17.23
N ALA A 61 -0.47 22.41 -16.59
CA ALA A 61 0.19 21.17 -16.21
C ALA A 61 0.09 20.05 -17.26
N ALA A 62 -0.67 20.24 -18.35
CA ALA A 62 -0.93 19.16 -19.32
C ALA A 62 0.35 18.65 -19.99
N ASN A 63 1.32 19.54 -20.25
CA ASN A 63 2.62 19.19 -20.87
C ASN A 63 3.57 18.42 -19.96
N THR A 64 3.17 18.11 -18.73
CA THR A 64 3.95 17.29 -17.80
C THR A 64 3.23 15.98 -17.47
N MET A 65 2.26 15.56 -18.29
CA MET A 65 1.44 14.37 -18.06
C MET A 65 1.26 13.58 -19.36
N LEU A 66 1.49 12.27 -19.29
CA LEU A 66 1.12 11.30 -20.31
C LEU A 66 0.50 10.09 -19.60
N PRO A 67 -0.78 9.72 -19.85
CA PRO A 67 -1.69 10.31 -20.84
C PRO A 67 -2.06 11.77 -20.58
N ARG A 68 -2.46 12.49 -21.63
CA ARG A 68 -2.91 13.88 -21.55
C ARG A 68 -4.23 14.00 -20.78
N PRO A 69 -4.47 15.12 -20.07
CA PRO A 69 -5.78 15.43 -19.52
C PRO A 69 -6.85 15.43 -20.61
N ARG A 70 -8.02 14.89 -20.29
CA ARG A 70 -9.12 14.75 -21.26
C ARG A 70 -9.57 16.11 -21.80
N ASP A 71 -9.72 16.20 -23.12
CA ASP A 71 -10.45 17.26 -23.81
C ASP A 71 -11.97 16.99 -23.74
N PHE A 72 -12.68 17.77 -22.94
CA PHE A 72 -14.12 17.65 -22.74
C PHE A 72 -14.93 18.24 -23.91
N THR A 73 -14.34 19.07 -24.76
CA THR A 73 -15.04 19.69 -25.89
C THR A 73 -15.40 18.66 -26.97
N LEU A 74 -14.61 17.59 -27.07
CA LEU A 74 -14.83 16.47 -27.99
C LEU A 74 -15.95 15.53 -27.54
N ALA A 75 -16.34 15.56 -26.26
CA ALA A 75 -17.29 14.65 -25.64
C ALA A 75 -16.96 13.15 -25.80
N LEU A 76 -15.67 12.81 -25.94
CA LEU A 76 -15.17 11.43 -25.95
C LEU A 76 -14.71 11.05 -24.54
N TYR A 77 -15.32 10.03 -23.94
CA TYR A 77 -15.01 9.62 -22.57
C TYR A 77 -14.59 8.14 -22.54
N GLN A 78 -13.51 7.82 -21.85
CA GLN A 78 -13.02 6.44 -21.77
C GLN A 78 -13.95 5.55 -20.93
N VAL A 79 -14.28 6.00 -19.71
CA VAL A 79 -15.04 5.21 -18.73
C VAL A 79 -16.52 5.50 -18.86
N ARG A 80 -17.30 4.52 -19.33
CA ARG A 80 -18.74 4.65 -19.60
C ARG A 80 -19.49 3.35 -19.37
N THR A 81 -20.81 3.47 -19.27
CA THR A 81 -21.77 2.36 -19.34
C THR A 81 -22.54 2.31 -20.67
N THR A 82 -22.30 3.25 -21.58
CA THR A 82 -22.96 3.39 -22.88
C THR A 82 -22.12 2.75 -24.01
N ALA A 83 -22.69 2.59 -25.20
CA ALA A 83 -21.98 1.99 -26.34
C ALA A 83 -20.76 2.81 -26.76
N THR A 84 -19.79 2.19 -27.45
CA THR A 84 -18.66 2.92 -28.03
C THR A 84 -19.15 4.05 -28.94
N GLY A 85 -18.48 5.19 -28.92
CA GLY A 85 -18.90 6.41 -29.62
C GLY A 85 -20.07 7.17 -28.99
N GLU A 86 -20.77 6.62 -28.00
CA GLU A 86 -21.88 7.29 -27.32
C GLU A 86 -21.41 8.10 -26.10
N LEU A 87 -22.21 9.10 -25.72
CA LEU A 87 -21.92 9.98 -24.57
C LEU A 87 -21.95 9.20 -23.25
N PRO A 88 -21.15 9.59 -22.25
CA PRO A 88 -21.26 9.07 -20.89
C PRO A 88 -22.59 9.50 -20.24
N THR A 89 -23.08 8.70 -19.30
CA THR A 89 -24.12 9.17 -18.37
C THR A 89 -23.54 10.11 -17.31
N ASP A 90 -24.42 10.87 -16.64
CA ASP A 90 -24.01 11.71 -15.50
C ASP A 90 -23.37 10.87 -14.37
N ALA A 91 -23.84 9.63 -14.19
CA ALA A 91 -23.27 8.69 -13.23
C ALA A 91 -21.86 8.21 -13.62
N ASP A 92 -21.59 8.04 -14.92
CA ASP A 92 -20.25 7.69 -15.41
C ASP A 92 -19.26 8.83 -15.15
N ILE A 93 -19.64 10.08 -15.47
CA ILE A 93 -18.80 11.26 -15.21
C ILE A 93 -18.57 11.42 -13.70
N LEU A 94 -19.62 11.29 -12.90
CA LEU A 94 -19.53 11.39 -11.45
C LEU A 94 -18.58 10.33 -10.88
N LYS A 95 -18.67 9.08 -11.34
CA LYS A 95 -17.77 8.00 -10.89
C LYS A 95 -16.29 8.36 -11.09
N VAL A 96 -15.93 8.88 -12.26
CA VAL A 96 -14.56 9.30 -12.55
C VAL A 96 -14.13 10.49 -11.69
N ILE A 97 -15.03 11.43 -11.37
CA ILE A 97 -14.72 12.52 -10.43
C ILE A 97 -14.53 11.97 -9.02
N ASP A 98 -15.31 10.98 -8.61
CA ASP A 98 -15.29 10.41 -7.27
C ASP A 98 -14.01 9.63 -7.00
N GLU A 99 -13.69 8.70 -7.90
CA GLU A 99 -12.64 7.71 -7.77
C GLU A 99 -11.31 8.18 -8.40
N GLY A 100 -11.38 9.12 -9.34
CA GLY A 100 -10.26 9.50 -10.19
C GLY A 100 -10.10 8.55 -11.37
N MET A 101 -8.91 8.56 -11.96
CA MET A 101 -8.49 7.53 -12.93
C MET A 101 -7.16 6.96 -12.45
N PRO A 102 -7.18 5.77 -11.79
CA PRO A 102 -5.96 5.07 -11.41
C PRO A 102 -5.01 4.91 -12.60
N GLY A 103 -3.70 4.85 -12.34
CA GLY A 103 -2.69 4.82 -13.40
C GLY A 103 -2.47 6.14 -14.14
N THR A 104 -3.18 7.22 -13.77
CA THR A 104 -2.99 8.57 -14.34
C THR A 104 -2.80 9.63 -13.26
N ALA A 105 -2.57 10.87 -13.67
CA ALA A 105 -2.49 12.02 -12.76
C ALA A 105 -3.85 12.51 -12.22
N MET A 106 -4.98 11.89 -12.57
CA MET A 106 -6.32 12.32 -12.16
C MET A 106 -6.71 11.71 -10.80
N PRO A 107 -6.70 12.48 -9.69
CA PRO A 107 -7.06 11.98 -8.37
C PRO A 107 -8.57 11.84 -8.21
N GLY A 108 -8.98 11.07 -7.20
CA GLY A 108 -10.36 11.04 -6.72
C GLY A 108 -10.68 12.26 -5.84
N TRP A 109 -11.91 12.78 -5.99
CA TRP A 109 -12.35 14.00 -5.31
C TRP A 109 -13.41 13.74 -4.23
N VAL A 110 -13.81 12.48 -4.01
CA VAL A 110 -14.88 12.11 -3.06
C VAL A 110 -14.62 12.58 -1.63
N ASP A 111 -13.35 12.58 -1.19
CA ASP A 111 -12.94 12.98 0.16
C ASP A 111 -12.67 14.48 0.31
N VAL A 112 -12.62 15.21 -0.80
CA VAL A 112 -12.27 16.64 -0.84
C VAL A 112 -13.50 17.50 -1.10
N LEU A 113 -14.40 17.05 -1.97
CA LEU A 113 -15.57 17.78 -2.42
C LEU A 113 -16.87 17.08 -1.98
N SER A 114 -17.84 17.87 -1.53
CA SER A 114 -19.16 17.36 -1.21
C SER A 114 -19.86 16.80 -2.46
N GLN A 115 -20.87 15.96 -2.27
CA GLN A 115 -21.63 15.39 -3.38
C GLN A 115 -22.31 16.48 -4.24
N GLU A 116 -22.83 17.55 -3.62
CA GLU A 116 -23.44 18.67 -4.34
C GLU A 116 -22.41 19.41 -5.23
N GLU A 117 -21.18 19.59 -4.74
CA GLU A 117 -20.08 20.18 -5.51
C GLU A 117 -19.65 19.29 -6.68
N ARG A 118 -19.57 17.97 -6.48
CA ARG A 118 -19.23 17.02 -7.55
C ARG A 118 -20.32 16.94 -8.63
N LEU A 119 -21.59 16.97 -8.25
CA LEU A 119 -22.69 17.05 -9.21
C LEU A 119 -22.68 18.38 -9.99
N ALA A 120 -22.36 19.50 -9.34
CA ALA A 120 -22.19 20.78 -10.03
C ALA A 120 -21.02 20.77 -11.03
N LEU A 121 -19.95 20.03 -10.73
CA LEU A 121 -18.87 19.78 -11.70
C LEU A 121 -19.34 18.95 -12.90
N VAL A 122 -20.13 17.89 -12.68
CA VAL A 122 -20.72 17.10 -13.79
C VAL A 122 -21.53 18.01 -14.72
N ASP A 123 -22.40 18.84 -14.17
CA ASP A 123 -23.19 19.80 -14.94
C ASP A 123 -22.30 20.78 -15.71
N HIS A 124 -21.24 21.30 -15.07
CA HIS A 124 -20.29 22.21 -15.72
C HIS A 124 -19.51 21.54 -16.86
N LEU A 125 -19.01 20.32 -16.66
CA LEU A 125 -18.26 19.56 -17.68
C LEU A 125 -19.08 19.39 -18.97
N LYS A 126 -20.37 19.10 -18.83
CA LYS A 126 -21.29 18.95 -19.96
C LYS A 126 -21.47 20.23 -20.77
N THR A 127 -21.16 21.41 -20.21
CA THR A 127 -21.25 22.68 -20.93
C THR A 127 -20.18 22.87 -21.99
N TYR A 128 -19.04 22.16 -21.89
CA TYR A 128 -17.94 22.26 -22.85
C TYR A 128 -18.27 21.67 -24.22
N SER A 129 -19.27 20.79 -24.31
CA SER A 129 -19.66 20.19 -25.59
C SER A 129 -21.14 20.31 -25.87
N ARG A 130 -21.46 20.80 -27.08
CA ARG A 130 -22.84 20.86 -27.57
C ARG A 130 -23.49 19.49 -27.71
N PHE A 131 -22.72 18.39 -27.74
CA PHE A 131 -23.27 17.05 -27.90
C PHE A 131 -24.14 16.63 -26.71
N PHE A 132 -23.91 17.19 -25.52
CA PHE A 132 -24.78 16.98 -24.36
C PHE A 132 -26.12 17.72 -24.44
N GLN A 133 -26.37 18.52 -25.49
CA GLN A 133 -27.66 19.18 -25.74
C GLN A 133 -28.57 18.21 -26.52
N GLY A 134 -29.07 17.18 -25.85
CA GLY A 134 -29.88 16.14 -26.46
C GLY A 134 -30.61 15.27 -25.45
N ASP A 135 -31.14 14.15 -25.94
CA ASP A 135 -31.70 13.12 -25.08
C ASP A 135 -30.62 12.53 -24.18
N ALA A 136 -31.01 12.06 -23.00
CA ALA A 136 -30.08 11.41 -22.09
C ALA A 136 -29.55 10.11 -22.72
N PRO A 137 -28.23 9.83 -22.60
CA PRO A 137 -27.67 8.60 -23.17
C PRO A 137 -28.20 7.37 -22.44
N GLU A 138 -28.45 6.30 -23.19
CA GLU A 138 -28.97 5.04 -22.67
C GLU A 138 -27.83 4.05 -22.37
N PRO A 139 -27.68 3.59 -21.12
CA PRO A 139 -26.71 2.55 -20.77
C PRO A 139 -26.94 1.24 -21.52
N LEU A 140 -25.87 0.50 -21.75
CA LEU A 140 -25.95 -0.88 -22.18
C LEU A 140 -26.53 -1.76 -21.06
N GLU A 141 -27.28 -2.78 -21.44
CA GLU A 141 -27.66 -3.86 -20.55
C GLU A 141 -26.50 -4.86 -20.43
N PHE A 142 -25.94 -4.97 -19.23
CA PHE A 142 -24.88 -5.92 -18.90
C PHE A 142 -25.49 -7.20 -18.31
N SER A 143 -25.00 -8.36 -18.74
CA SER A 143 -25.33 -9.63 -18.08
C SER A 143 -24.65 -9.71 -16.70
N SER A 144 -25.00 -10.69 -15.89
CA SER A 144 -24.37 -10.89 -14.58
C SER A 144 -23.08 -11.69 -14.71
N ALA A 145 -22.08 -11.36 -13.89
CA ALA A 145 -20.81 -12.08 -13.86
C ALA A 145 -21.00 -13.59 -13.71
N THR A 146 -20.31 -14.35 -14.57
CA THR A 146 -20.18 -15.79 -14.42
C THR A 146 -19.25 -16.11 -13.25
N ARG A 147 -19.26 -17.35 -12.76
CA ARG A 147 -18.27 -17.78 -11.76
C ARG A 147 -16.90 -17.87 -12.42
N GLY A 148 -15.88 -17.29 -11.79
CA GLY A 148 -14.49 -17.44 -12.18
C GLY A 148 -13.95 -18.82 -11.81
N THR A 149 -14.43 -19.87 -12.48
CA THR A 149 -13.84 -21.21 -12.37
C THR A 149 -12.60 -21.31 -13.24
N ASP A 150 -11.74 -22.29 -12.97
CA ASP A 150 -10.54 -22.54 -13.77
C ASP A 150 -10.88 -22.71 -15.26
N GLU A 151 -12.01 -23.35 -15.58
CA GLU A 151 -12.47 -23.50 -16.96
C GLU A 151 -12.84 -22.16 -17.62
N ALA A 152 -13.43 -21.23 -16.87
CA ALA A 152 -13.77 -19.90 -17.38
C ALA A 152 -12.50 -19.09 -17.66
N ILE A 153 -11.49 -19.19 -16.80
CA ILE A 153 -10.19 -18.53 -16.97
C ILE A 153 -9.46 -19.10 -18.19
N VAL A 154 -9.42 -20.44 -18.35
CA VAL A 154 -8.81 -21.08 -19.53
C VAL A 154 -9.51 -20.66 -20.82
N SER A 155 -10.85 -20.66 -20.84
CA SER A 155 -11.63 -20.15 -21.96
C SER A 155 -11.29 -18.68 -22.27
N GLY A 156 -11.15 -17.85 -21.24
CA GLY A 156 -10.72 -16.46 -21.38
C GLY A 156 -9.33 -16.29 -21.98
N GLN A 157 -8.38 -17.13 -21.57
CA GLN A 157 -7.03 -17.14 -22.14
C GLN A 157 -7.06 -17.52 -23.64
N GLU A 158 -7.91 -18.48 -24.04
CA GLU A 158 -8.09 -18.81 -25.46
C GLU A 158 -8.67 -17.63 -26.27
N VAL A 159 -9.60 -16.86 -25.68
CA VAL A 159 -10.11 -15.62 -26.30
C VAL A 159 -9.01 -14.57 -26.41
N TYR A 160 -8.23 -14.35 -25.35
CA TYR A 160 -7.11 -13.41 -25.33
C TYR A 160 -6.11 -13.68 -26.45
N GLN A 161 -5.84 -14.96 -26.72
CA GLN A 161 -4.95 -15.40 -27.80
C GLN A 161 -5.60 -15.24 -29.18
N SER A 162 -6.84 -15.68 -29.35
CA SER A 162 -7.53 -15.68 -30.65
C SER A 162 -7.95 -14.29 -31.15
N VAL A 163 -8.25 -13.37 -30.24
CA VAL A 163 -8.56 -11.96 -30.52
C VAL A 163 -7.28 -11.10 -30.54
N GLU A 164 -6.13 -11.73 -30.28
CA GLU A 164 -4.80 -11.11 -30.37
C GLU A 164 -4.58 -9.93 -29.42
N CYS A 165 -5.20 -9.96 -28.23
CA CYS A 165 -5.00 -8.96 -27.18
C CYS A 165 -3.51 -8.79 -26.82
N TRP A 166 -2.75 -9.89 -26.90
CA TRP A 166 -1.31 -9.95 -26.66
C TRP A 166 -0.47 -9.08 -27.61
N ARG A 167 -0.98 -8.66 -28.78
CA ARG A 167 -0.21 -7.75 -29.66
C ARG A 167 0.02 -6.38 -29.05
N CYS A 168 -0.90 -5.93 -28.19
CA CYS A 168 -0.76 -4.66 -27.47
C CYS A 168 -0.37 -4.90 -26.01
N HIS A 169 -1.03 -5.83 -25.34
CA HIS A 169 -0.84 -6.07 -23.91
C HIS A 169 0.28 -7.08 -23.60
N GLY A 170 0.86 -7.75 -24.60
CA GLY A 170 1.89 -8.77 -24.38
C GLY A 170 1.33 -10.12 -23.96
N GLN A 171 2.17 -11.15 -23.94
CA GLN A 171 1.71 -12.52 -23.64
C GLN A 171 1.23 -12.68 -22.20
N GLN A 172 1.89 -11.99 -21.27
CA GLN A 172 1.57 -11.99 -19.83
C GLN A 172 0.76 -10.77 -19.39
N GLY A 173 0.35 -9.92 -20.33
CA GLY A 173 -0.43 -8.73 -20.03
C GLY A 173 0.40 -7.52 -19.56
N ARG A 174 1.74 -7.54 -19.62
CA ARG A 174 2.59 -6.45 -19.10
C ARG A 174 2.73 -5.21 -20.00
N GLY A 175 1.99 -5.15 -21.11
CA GLY A 175 2.07 -4.04 -22.05
C GLY A 175 3.31 -4.09 -22.95
N ASP A 176 3.94 -5.27 -23.09
CA ASP A 176 5.14 -5.55 -23.91
C ASP A 176 4.80 -6.20 -25.26
N GLY A 177 3.57 -5.99 -25.75
CA GLY A 177 3.16 -6.47 -27.07
C GLY A 177 3.94 -5.77 -28.19
N GLU A 178 4.10 -6.44 -29.33
CA GLU A 178 4.84 -5.91 -30.49
C GLU A 178 4.30 -4.57 -31.02
N SER A 179 3.02 -4.28 -30.81
CA SER A 179 2.38 -3.02 -31.20
C SER A 179 2.49 -1.93 -30.14
N ALA A 180 2.86 -2.27 -28.90
CA ALA A 180 2.91 -1.35 -27.75
C ALA A 180 3.66 -0.03 -28.04
N PRO A 181 4.89 -0.02 -28.62
CA PRO A 181 5.60 1.24 -28.90
C PRO A 181 4.94 2.10 -30.00
N THR A 182 3.98 1.56 -30.74
CA THR A 182 3.33 2.24 -31.87
C THR A 182 1.95 2.82 -31.52
N LEU A 183 1.47 2.59 -30.30
CA LEU A 183 0.13 2.99 -29.89
C LEU A 183 0.05 4.51 -29.67
N GLU A 184 -1.04 5.09 -30.17
CA GLU A 184 -1.34 6.51 -30.04
C GLU A 184 -2.82 6.70 -29.70
N ASP A 185 -3.13 7.74 -28.95
CA ASP A 185 -4.51 8.18 -28.77
C ASP A 185 -5.05 8.90 -30.03
N ASP A 186 -6.35 9.19 -30.06
CA ASP A 186 -6.97 9.86 -31.23
C ASP A 186 -6.44 11.28 -31.47
N ALA A 187 -5.75 11.87 -30.49
CA ALA A 187 -5.10 13.18 -30.60
C ALA A 187 -3.62 13.07 -31.04
N GLY A 188 -3.12 11.86 -31.30
CA GLY A 188 -1.75 11.60 -31.74
C GLY A 188 -0.71 11.71 -30.63
N PHE A 189 -1.09 11.53 -29.37
CA PHE A 189 -0.14 11.36 -28.27
C PHE A 189 0.18 9.89 -28.06
N PRO A 190 1.45 9.53 -27.77
CA PRO A 190 1.80 8.17 -27.38
C PRO A 190 0.96 7.72 -26.18
N ILE A 191 0.45 6.49 -26.24
CA ILE A 191 -0.30 5.87 -25.15
C ILE A 191 0.19 4.44 -24.97
N LEU A 192 0.35 4.00 -23.73
CA LEU A 192 0.74 2.62 -23.44
C LEU A 192 -0.50 1.77 -23.15
N ALA A 193 -0.43 0.50 -23.57
CA ALA A 193 -1.36 -0.50 -23.09
C ALA A 193 -1.19 -0.66 -21.57
N ALA A 194 -2.29 -0.80 -20.84
CA ALA A 194 -2.25 -1.03 -19.39
C ALA A 194 -1.50 -2.34 -19.07
N ASP A 195 -0.70 -2.33 -18.00
CA ASP A 195 -0.16 -3.54 -17.39
C ASP A 195 -1.30 -4.28 -16.68
N LEU A 196 -1.78 -5.36 -17.30
CA LEU A 196 -2.87 -6.19 -16.84
C LEU A 196 -2.52 -6.98 -15.57
N THR A 197 -1.26 -7.00 -15.14
CA THR A 197 -0.84 -7.55 -13.84
C THR A 197 -1.04 -6.57 -12.68
N GLU A 198 -1.40 -5.32 -13.00
CA GLU A 198 -1.67 -4.25 -12.04
C GLU A 198 -3.12 -3.73 -12.12
N ASN A 199 -4.12 -4.60 -11.95
CA ASN A 199 -5.53 -4.23 -12.09
C ASN A 199 -6.00 -3.04 -11.23
N TRP A 200 -5.31 -2.72 -10.13
CA TRP A 200 -5.58 -1.53 -9.31
C TRP A 200 -5.25 -0.20 -10.03
N THR A 201 -4.58 -0.25 -11.18
CA THR A 201 -4.24 0.91 -12.02
C THR A 201 -5.19 1.09 -13.21
N PHE A 202 -6.21 0.24 -13.38
CA PHE A 202 -7.09 0.33 -14.56
C PHE A 202 -8.00 1.56 -14.50
N ASN A 203 -7.97 2.40 -15.55
CA ASN A 203 -8.82 3.58 -15.69
C ASN A 203 -10.32 3.28 -15.46
N GLY A 204 -10.79 2.11 -15.91
CA GLY A 204 -12.20 1.71 -15.84
C GLY A 204 -12.60 0.90 -14.62
N GLY A 205 -11.66 0.62 -13.70
CA GLY A 205 -11.82 -0.26 -12.54
C GLY A 205 -11.27 -1.67 -12.77
N GLY A 206 -10.79 -2.29 -11.69
CA GLY A 206 -10.03 -3.55 -11.70
C GLY A 206 -10.82 -4.81 -11.34
N THR A 207 -12.12 -4.72 -11.09
CA THR A 207 -12.97 -5.89 -10.82
C THR A 207 -13.41 -6.58 -12.10
N VAL A 208 -13.86 -7.85 -12.01
CA VAL A 208 -14.27 -8.62 -13.20
C VAL A 208 -15.41 -7.94 -13.95
N GLU A 209 -16.40 -7.41 -13.23
CA GLU A 209 -17.54 -6.68 -13.80
C GLU A 209 -17.10 -5.41 -14.53
N GLU A 210 -16.08 -4.72 -14.01
CA GLU A 210 -15.58 -3.48 -14.58
C GLU A 210 -14.70 -3.73 -15.79
N ILE A 211 -13.86 -4.77 -15.74
CA ILE A 211 -13.10 -5.26 -16.90
C ILE A 211 -14.07 -5.68 -18.00
N TYR A 212 -15.10 -6.46 -17.67
CA TYR A 212 -16.14 -6.86 -18.63
C TYR A 212 -16.86 -5.64 -19.21
N ARG A 213 -17.20 -4.63 -18.39
CA ARG A 213 -17.77 -3.37 -18.88
C ARG A 213 -16.84 -2.70 -19.90
N VAL A 214 -15.55 -2.54 -19.59
CA VAL A 214 -14.58 -1.95 -20.52
C VAL A 214 -14.50 -2.74 -21.82
N LEU A 215 -14.51 -4.08 -21.75
CA LEU A 215 -14.52 -4.92 -22.96
C LEU A 215 -15.80 -4.73 -23.80
N ARG A 216 -16.95 -4.45 -23.17
CA ARG A 216 -18.22 -4.19 -23.85
C ARG A 216 -18.32 -2.76 -24.41
N THR A 217 -17.75 -1.77 -23.74
CA THR A 217 -17.90 -0.35 -24.10
C THR A 217 -16.73 0.21 -24.92
N GLY A 218 -15.54 -0.39 -24.80
CA GLY A 218 -14.30 0.17 -25.32
C GLY A 218 -13.86 1.43 -24.56
N LEU A 219 -12.64 1.91 -24.85
CA LEU A 219 -12.11 3.16 -24.27
C LEU A 219 -12.00 4.21 -25.38
N ASP A 220 -13.06 5.00 -25.57
CA ASP A 220 -13.08 6.02 -26.63
C ASP A 220 -11.92 7.02 -26.50
N GLY A 221 -11.37 7.41 -27.65
CA GLY A 221 -10.16 8.22 -27.71
C GLY A 221 -8.88 7.41 -27.60
N THR A 222 -8.93 6.08 -27.55
CA THR A 222 -7.75 5.20 -27.47
C THR A 222 -7.84 4.04 -28.46
N PRO A 223 -6.74 3.33 -28.74
CA PRO A 223 -6.74 2.12 -29.57
C PRO A 223 -7.51 0.92 -29.00
N MET A 224 -7.95 0.96 -27.73
CA MET A 224 -8.64 -0.16 -27.08
C MET A 224 -10.11 -0.23 -27.52
N PRO A 225 -10.49 -1.19 -28.38
CA PRO A 225 -11.79 -1.20 -29.02
C PRO A 225 -12.88 -1.78 -28.09
N THR A 226 -14.12 -1.68 -28.54
CA THR A 226 -15.19 -2.54 -28.01
C THR A 226 -15.11 -3.94 -28.62
N PHE A 227 -15.50 -4.94 -27.84
CA PHE A 227 -15.72 -6.31 -28.30
C PHE A 227 -17.21 -6.66 -28.45
N SER A 228 -18.12 -5.70 -28.24
CA SER A 228 -19.56 -5.93 -28.44
C SER A 228 -19.88 -6.35 -29.88
N ASP A 229 -19.23 -5.75 -30.88
CA ASP A 229 -19.46 -6.07 -32.29
C ASP A 229 -19.15 -7.54 -32.63
N ILE A 230 -18.06 -8.08 -32.05
CA ILE A 230 -17.67 -9.48 -32.31
C ILE A 230 -18.51 -10.47 -31.50
N VAL A 231 -19.06 -10.05 -30.36
CA VAL A 231 -20.07 -10.82 -29.63
C VAL A 231 -21.37 -10.87 -30.42
N ASP A 232 -21.84 -9.73 -30.92
CA ASP A 232 -23.09 -9.62 -31.70
C ASP A 232 -22.99 -10.37 -33.05
N ALA A 233 -21.80 -10.37 -33.65
CA ALA A 233 -21.49 -11.16 -34.85
C ALA A 233 -21.37 -12.68 -34.56
N GLY A 234 -21.38 -13.09 -33.30
CA GLY A 234 -21.25 -14.48 -32.88
C GLY A 234 -19.86 -15.09 -33.10
N VAL A 235 -18.82 -14.25 -33.20
CA VAL A 235 -17.42 -14.70 -33.27
C VAL A 235 -16.97 -15.28 -31.94
N ILE A 236 -17.38 -14.63 -30.84
CA ILE A 236 -17.28 -15.12 -29.47
C ILE A 236 -18.64 -15.00 -28.78
N THR A 237 -18.87 -15.74 -27.70
CA THR A 237 -20.08 -15.63 -26.89
C THR A 237 -19.89 -14.64 -25.74
N ASP A 238 -20.99 -14.16 -25.17
CA ASP A 238 -20.96 -13.33 -23.96
C ASP A 238 -20.30 -14.05 -22.76
N GLU A 239 -20.52 -15.37 -22.65
CA GLU A 239 -19.87 -16.22 -21.64
C GLU A 239 -18.35 -16.30 -21.84
N GLN A 240 -17.89 -16.36 -23.10
CA GLN A 240 -16.46 -16.29 -23.43
C GLN A 240 -15.87 -14.90 -23.10
N LEU A 241 -16.63 -13.82 -23.28
CA LEU A 241 -16.19 -12.48 -22.89
C LEU A 241 -16.06 -12.32 -21.36
N TRP A 242 -16.99 -12.92 -20.59
CA TRP A 242 -16.81 -13.04 -19.13
C TRP A 242 -15.59 -13.87 -18.76
N GLY A 243 -15.35 -14.98 -19.47
CA GLY A 243 -14.12 -15.76 -19.32
C GLY A 243 -12.88 -14.92 -19.54
N LEU A 244 -12.85 -14.08 -20.58
CA LEU A 244 -11.76 -13.13 -20.84
C LEU A 244 -11.57 -12.15 -19.68
N ALA A 245 -12.65 -11.60 -19.14
CA ALA A 245 -12.58 -10.70 -17.99
C ALA A 245 -12.01 -11.40 -16.73
N HIS A 246 -12.40 -12.67 -16.48
CA HIS A 246 -11.81 -13.49 -15.42
C HIS A 246 -10.32 -13.77 -15.65
N TYR A 247 -9.92 -14.06 -16.89
CA TYR A 247 -8.52 -14.26 -17.25
C TYR A 247 -7.70 -12.99 -17.00
N VAL A 248 -8.14 -11.84 -17.52
CA VAL A 248 -7.47 -10.55 -17.28
C VAL A 248 -7.36 -10.25 -15.78
N ARG A 249 -8.43 -10.47 -15.01
CA ARG A 249 -8.38 -10.31 -13.55
C ARG A 249 -7.37 -11.25 -12.89
N SER A 250 -7.22 -12.48 -13.39
CA SER A 250 -6.32 -13.50 -12.83
C SER A 250 -4.83 -13.20 -13.04
N LEU A 251 -4.49 -12.28 -13.94
CA LEU A 251 -3.09 -11.85 -14.17
C LEU A 251 -2.55 -10.99 -13.02
N SER A 252 -3.44 -10.38 -12.23
CA SER A 252 -3.08 -9.57 -11.06
C SER A 252 -3.21 -10.37 -9.76
N PRO A 253 -2.47 -10.02 -8.70
CA PRO A 253 -2.68 -10.54 -7.34
C PRO A 253 -4.15 -10.55 -6.88
N GLU A 254 -4.49 -11.47 -5.98
CA GLU A 254 -5.86 -11.62 -5.45
C GLU A 254 -6.33 -10.36 -4.72
N GLU A 255 -5.43 -9.71 -3.98
CA GLU A 255 -5.68 -8.45 -3.29
C GLU A 255 -4.74 -7.36 -3.84
N THR A 256 -5.22 -6.12 -3.84
CA THR A 256 -4.38 -4.96 -4.15
C THR A 256 -3.18 -4.92 -3.21
N PRO A 257 -1.96 -4.71 -3.70
CA PRO A 257 -0.77 -4.68 -2.86
C PRO A 257 -0.88 -3.61 -1.77
N GLU A 258 -0.70 -4.03 -0.52
CA GLU A 258 -0.58 -3.11 0.60
C GLU A 258 0.83 -2.51 0.67
N VAL A 259 0.92 -1.21 0.92
CA VAL A 259 2.20 -0.55 1.16
C VAL A 259 2.71 -0.92 2.56
N ARG A 260 3.65 -1.87 2.62
CA ARG A 260 4.31 -2.30 3.86
C ARG A 260 5.63 -1.55 4.04
N GLU A 261 5.86 -0.96 5.21
CA GLU A 261 7.10 -0.21 5.48
C GLU A 261 8.33 -1.12 5.68
N VAL A 262 8.14 -2.42 5.92
CA VAL A 262 9.21 -3.36 6.29
C VAL A 262 9.27 -4.53 5.32
N VAL A 263 10.43 -4.72 4.71
CA VAL A 263 10.82 -5.90 3.95
C VAL A 263 11.59 -6.85 4.87
N SER A 264 10.98 -8.01 5.15
CA SER A 264 11.62 -9.06 5.96
C SER A 264 12.57 -9.86 5.08
N ALA A 265 13.85 -9.84 5.40
CA ALA A 265 14.83 -10.74 4.82
C ALA A 265 14.78 -12.06 5.61
N LYS A 266 14.23 -13.10 4.98
CA LYS A 266 14.08 -14.40 5.62
C LYS A 266 15.43 -15.11 5.74
N ARG A 267 15.67 -15.72 6.90
CA ARG A 267 16.94 -16.41 7.15
C ARG A 267 16.95 -17.82 6.56
N ILE A 268 17.93 -18.11 5.71
CA ILE A 268 18.25 -19.45 5.24
C ILE A 268 19.13 -20.15 6.27
N THR A 269 18.70 -21.33 6.72
CA THR A 269 19.44 -22.16 7.68
C THR A 269 20.27 -23.26 7.02
N ASP A 270 19.82 -23.72 5.85
CA ASP A 270 20.35 -24.88 5.15
C ASP A 270 20.77 -24.49 3.73
N GLY A 271 22.02 -24.04 3.58
CA GLY A 271 22.58 -23.63 2.29
C GLY A 271 23.10 -22.19 2.30
N THR A 272 23.33 -21.67 1.10
CA THR A 272 23.72 -20.27 0.84
C THR A 272 22.53 -19.50 0.31
N VAL A 273 22.64 -18.18 0.24
CA VAL A 273 21.65 -17.36 -0.46
C VAL A 273 21.59 -17.71 -1.96
N PRO A 274 20.44 -17.44 -2.63
CA PRO A 274 20.27 -17.72 -4.05
C PRO A 274 21.33 -17.07 -4.93
N GLU A 275 21.77 -17.79 -5.96
CA GLU A 275 22.71 -17.27 -6.95
C GLU A 275 22.02 -16.82 -8.25
N THR A 276 20.73 -17.15 -8.41
CA THR A 276 19.97 -16.83 -9.62
C THR A 276 18.60 -16.25 -9.28
N VAL A 277 18.03 -15.49 -10.20
CA VAL A 277 16.70 -14.89 -10.07
C VAL A 277 15.56 -15.91 -10.09
N GLY A 278 15.80 -17.13 -10.59
CA GLY A 278 14.81 -18.20 -10.74
C GLY A 278 14.91 -19.31 -9.69
N ASP A 279 15.63 -19.06 -8.60
CA ASP A 279 15.81 -20.04 -7.52
C ASP A 279 14.49 -20.31 -6.76
N GLU A 280 14.20 -21.57 -6.47
CA GLU A 280 12.99 -21.99 -5.74
C GLU A 280 12.91 -21.39 -4.32
N ALA A 281 14.04 -20.96 -3.74
CA ALA A 281 14.05 -20.31 -2.44
C ALA A 281 13.21 -19.01 -2.40
N TRP A 282 13.02 -18.35 -3.55
CA TRP A 282 12.18 -17.15 -3.65
C TRP A 282 10.69 -17.45 -3.42
N GLU A 283 10.22 -18.67 -3.67
CA GLU A 283 8.83 -19.08 -3.39
C GLU A 283 8.50 -19.04 -1.89
N ALA A 284 9.53 -19.10 -1.04
CA ALA A 284 9.37 -19.10 0.41
C ALA A 284 9.27 -17.68 1.01
N VAL A 285 9.33 -16.63 0.19
CA VAL A 285 9.30 -15.21 0.59
C VAL A 285 8.21 -14.49 -0.18
N GLU A 286 7.26 -13.88 0.52
CA GLU A 286 6.24 -13.05 -0.11
C GLU A 286 6.90 -11.77 -0.66
N PRO A 287 6.69 -11.40 -1.93
CA PRO A 287 7.18 -10.15 -2.49
C PRO A 287 6.40 -8.97 -1.88
N ILE A 288 7.13 -7.89 -1.59
CA ILE A 288 6.54 -6.67 -1.02
C ILE A 288 6.58 -5.57 -2.08
N TYR A 289 5.43 -4.97 -2.34
CA TYR A 289 5.31 -3.85 -3.26
C TYR A 289 5.76 -2.55 -2.61
N VAL A 290 6.67 -1.85 -3.28
CA VAL A 290 7.15 -0.53 -2.92
C VAL A 290 6.75 0.45 -4.02
N PRO A 291 5.75 1.33 -3.78
CA PRO A 291 5.37 2.34 -4.75
C PRO A 291 6.48 3.36 -4.97
N LEU A 292 6.66 3.74 -6.23
CA LEU A 292 7.56 4.81 -6.67
C LEU A 292 6.74 6.00 -7.20
N VAL A 293 7.30 7.19 -7.06
CA VAL A 293 6.71 8.42 -7.58
C VAL A 293 7.75 9.24 -8.33
N GLY A 294 7.30 10.09 -9.24
CA GLY A 294 8.20 10.90 -10.07
C GLY A 294 9.05 11.83 -9.22
N GLN A 295 10.34 11.92 -9.54
CA GLN A 295 11.22 12.91 -8.94
C GLN A 295 10.83 14.31 -9.43
N ILE A 296 10.26 15.12 -8.52
CA ILE A 296 9.87 16.52 -8.80
C ILE A 296 10.60 17.58 -7.96
N VAL A 297 11.59 17.20 -7.14
CA VAL A 297 12.32 18.12 -6.25
C VAL A 297 13.58 18.69 -6.91
N VAL A 298 14.38 17.86 -7.57
CA VAL A 298 15.73 18.20 -8.07
C VAL A 298 15.65 18.31 -9.59
N LYS A 299 16.24 19.37 -10.15
CA LYS A 299 16.29 19.53 -11.61
C LYS A 299 17.42 18.68 -12.23
N PRO A 300 17.27 18.15 -13.46
CA PRO A 300 16.03 18.16 -14.23
C PRO A 300 14.95 17.24 -13.67
N ARG A 301 13.66 17.64 -13.82
CA ARG A 301 12.50 16.92 -13.25
C ARG A 301 11.84 16.01 -14.28
N TRP A 302 11.18 14.94 -13.81
CA TRP A 302 10.37 14.06 -14.63
C TRP A 302 9.05 13.78 -13.94
N PHE A 303 7.96 14.25 -14.55
CA PHE A 303 6.62 14.19 -13.97
C PHE A 303 5.83 12.96 -14.41
N ASN A 304 6.35 12.18 -15.36
CA ASN A 304 5.71 10.99 -15.90
C ASN A 304 6.62 9.74 -15.76
N PRO A 305 6.96 9.32 -14.53
CA PRO A 305 7.70 8.08 -14.35
C PRO A 305 6.90 6.91 -14.92
N ARG A 306 7.55 6.02 -15.66
CA ARG A 306 6.90 4.80 -16.14
C ARG A 306 6.91 3.70 -15.09
N VAL A 307 7.97 3.64 -14.28
CA VAL A 307 8.07 2.68 -13.18
C VAL A 307 7.28 3.18 -11.98
N GLY A 308 6.05 2.70 -11.82
CA GLY A 308 5.13 3.08 -10.73
C GLY A 308 5.42 2.38 -9.38
N GLY A 309 6.24 1.34 -9.39
CA GLY A 309 6.56 0.54 -8.21
C GLY A 309 7.58 -0.55 -8.49
N VAL A 310 8.13 -1.12 -7.42
CA VAL A 310 8.99 -2.30 -7.47
C VAL A 310 8.52 -3.35 -6.48
N TRP A 311 8.65 -4.62 -6.84
CA TRP A 311 8.46 -5.76 -5.95
C TRP A 311 9.80 -6.17 -5.35
N VAL A 312 9.84 -6.37 -4.04
CA VAL A 312 11.08 -6.63 -3.29
C VAL A 312 10.96 -7.91 -2.49
N GLN A 313 11.93 -8.81 -2.65
CA GLN A 313 12.13 -10.00 -1.83
C GLN A 313 13.55 -10.02 -1.28
N ALA A 314 13.72 -10.51 -0.06
CA ALA A 314 15.03 -10.57 0.58
C ALA A 314 15.26 -11.89 1.31
N LEU A 315 16.47 -12.41 1.20
CA LEU A 315 16.96 -13.64 1.85
C LEU A 315 18.36 -13.39 2.39
N HIS A 316 18.71 -14.00 3.52
CA HIS A 316 20.07 -13.95 4.04
C HIS A 316 20.45 -15.25 4.75
N ASP A 317 21.73 -15.60 4.81
CA ASP A 317 22.23 -16.75 5.58
C ASP A 317 22.87 -16.34 6.92
N GLY A 318 23.05 -15.03 7.12
CA GLY A 318 23.73 -14.42 8.26
C GLY A 318 25.17 -13.98 7.96
N GLN A 319 25.65 -14.19 6.74
CA GLN A 319 26.92 -13.69 6.21
C GLN A 319 26.73 -12.88 4.92
N GLU A 320 25.75 -13.25 4.10
CA GLU A 320 25.40 -12.60 2.85
C GLU A 320 23.90 -12.28 2.79
N LEU A 321 23.56 -11.18 2.13
CA LEU A 321 22.20 -10.79 1.75
C LEU A 321 22.02 -11.03 0.25
N ALA A 322 20.89 -11.60 -0.12
CA ALA A 322 20.32 -11.61 -1.46
C ALA A 322 19.05 -10.76 -1.47
N LEU A 323 19.01 -9.74 -2.33
CA LEU A 323 17.89 -8.83 -2.51
C LEU A 323 17.43 -8.90 -3.96
N LEU A 324 16.25 -9.48 -4.20
CA LEU A 324 15.62 -9.55 -5.51
C LEU A 324 14.63 -8.38 -5.64
N VAL A 325 14.81 -7.58 -6.68
CA VAL A 325 13.92 -6.48 -7.03
C VAL A 325 13.38 -6.72 -8.43
N SER A 326 12.06 -6.64 -8.62
CA SER A 326 11.42 -6.74 -9.93
C SER A 326 10.44 -5.60 -10.22
N TRP A 327 10.29 -5.26 -11.49
CA TRP A 327 9.31 -4.27 -11.96
C TRP A 327 8.96 -4.53 -13.41
N THR A 328 7.77 -4.07 -13.81
CA THR A 328 7.36 -4.10 -15.21
C THR A 328 8.12 -3.03 -16.00
N ASP A 329 8.74 -3.46 -17.09
CA ASP A 329 9.36 -2.64 -18.11
C ASP A 329 9.20 -3.32 -19.47
N PRO A 330 8.30 -2.81 -20.33
CA PRO A 330 8.06 -3.39 -21.64
C PRO A 330 9.25 -3.34 -22.61
N SER A 331 10.26 -2.52 -22.32
CA SER A 331 11.43 -2.25 -23.15
C SER A 331 12.69 -2.89 -22.57
N LEU A 332 13.66 -3.16 -23.44
CA LEU A 332 15.03 -3.47 -23.05
C LEU A 332 15.90 -2.24 -23.28
N SER A 333 15.72 -1.19 -22.46
CA SER A 333 16.28 0.12 -22.79
C SER A 333 17.81 0.09 -22.77
N PRO A 334 18.50 0.66 -23.77
CA PRO A 334 17.92 1.29 -24.96
C PRO A 334 17.45 0.25 -26.00
N ASP A 335 16.16 0.24 -26.32
CA ASP A 335 15.56 -0.66 -27.30
C ASP A 335 15.31 0.09 -28.63
N PRO A 336 15.96 -0.31 -29.74
CA PRO A 336 15.73 0.31 -31.04
C PRO A 336 14.28 0.28 -31.52
N THR A 337 13.46 -0.65 -31.05
CA THR A 337 12.03 -0.73 -31.40
C THR A 337 11.18 0.32 -30.69
N TRP A 338 11.67 0.85 -29.56
CA TRP A 338 11.03 1.91 -28.77
C TRP A 338 11.59 3.31 -29.06
N ALA A 339 12.61 3.44 -29.90
CA ALA A 339 13.29 4.71 -30.16
C ALA A 339 12.37 5.84 -30.64
N ASP A 340 11.42 5.56 -31.53
CA ASP A 340 10.46 6.55 -32.03
C ASP A 340 9.46 6.97 -30.93
N PHE A 341 9.02 6.02 -30.09
CA PHE A 341 8.19 6.28 -28.92
C PHE A 341 8.93 7.20 -27.95
N ALA A 342 10.14 6.82 -27.55
CA ALA A 342 11.00 7.55 -26.63
C ALA A 342 11.20 9.00 -27.09
N GLN A 343 11.52 9.18 -28.37
CA GLN A 343 11.73 10.50 -28.96
C GLN A 343 10.48 11.38 -28.86
N ARG A 344 9.29 10.83 -29.12
CA ARG A 344 8.03 11.58 -29.01
C ARG A 344 7.68 11.92 -27.56
N VAL A 345 7.85 10.99 -26.64
CA VAL A 345 7.65 11.25 -25.20
C VAL A 345 8.54 12.41 -24.76
N ILE A 346 9.83 12.38 -25.12
CA ILE A 346 10.79 13.44 -24.85
C ILE A 346 10.36 14.78 -25.48
N GLU A 347 9.88 14.79 -26.71
CA GLU A 347 9.43 16.02 -27.38
C GLU A 347 8.19 16.65 -26.72
N ILE A 348 7.26 15.81 -26.25
CA ILE A 348 6.03 16.27 -25.58
C ILE A 348 6.34 16.76 -24.16
N MET A 349 7.13 16.00 -23.42
CA MET A 349 7.42 16.22 -21.99
C MET A 349 8.60 17.19 -21.76
N GLY A 350 9.42 17.43 -22.79
CA GLY A 350 10.74 18.05 -22.67
C GLY A 350 10.88 19.58 -22.77
N PRO A 351 9.94 20.42 -23.22
CA PRO A 351 10.25 21.83 -23.44
C PRO A 351 9.79 22.71 -22.26
N GLY A 352 10.67 22.92 -21.27
CA GLY A 352 10.46 23.92 -20.22
C GLY A 352 11.72 24.32 -19.44
N ASP A 353 11.56 25.22 -18.46
CA ASP A 353 12.59 25.68 -17.50
C ASP A 353 13.04 24.58 -16.51
N GLU A 354 12.60 23.34 -16.72
CA GLU A 354 12.82 22.16 -15.89
C GLU A 354 14.13 21.44 -16.20
N GLY A 355 14.85 21.83 -17.26
CA GLY A 355 16.04 21.13 -17.76
C GLY A 355 15.64 20.00 -18.70
N ALA A 356 16.32 19.91 -19.85
CA ALA A 356 15.95 18.98 -20.91
C ALA A 356 15.92 17.53 -20.41
N ALA A 357 14.90 16.77 -20.83
CA ALA A 357 14.95 15.31 -20.82
C ALA A 357 16.29 14.85 -21.39
N THR A 358 16.93 13.89 -20.73
CA THR A 358 18.12 13.25 -21.26
C THR A 358 17.79 12.53 -22.58
N ALA A 359 18.79 12.52 -23.47
CA ALA A 359 18.66 12.02 -24.83
C ALA A 359 18.03 10.63 -24.91
N ALA A 360 17.27 10.39 -25.98
CA ALA A 360 16.80 9.04 -26.34
C ALA A 360 17.96 8.04 -26.32
N GLY A 361 17.67 6.81 -25.88
CA GLY A 361 18.66 5.74 -25.74
C GLY A 361 19.42 5.74 -24.40
N ALA A 362 18.77 6.19 -23.32
CA ALA A 362 19.26 5.92 -21.97
C ALA A 362 19.05 4.44 -21.60
N PRO A 363 19.91 3.85 -20.73
CA PRO A 363 19.67 2.52 -20.19
C PRO A 363 18.62 2.55 -19.08
N ASP A 364 17.96 1.42 -18.86
CA ASP A 364 17.22 1.20 -17.63
C ASP A 364 18.20 1.19 -16.45
N GLN A 365 17.73 1.67 -15.31
CA GLN A 365 18.55 1.77 -14.12
C GLN A 365 17.73 1.45 -12.88
N LEU A 366 18.35 0.75 -11.94
CA LEU A 366 17.82 0.52 -10.60
C LEU A 366 18.88 0.93 -9.57
N VAL A 367 18.46 1.70 -8.57
CA VAL A 367 19.29 2.07 -7.42
C VAL A 367 18.61 1.61 -6.14
N VAL A 368 19.32 0.81 -5.36
CA VAL A 368 18.99 0.53 -3.96
C VAL A 368 19.92 1.37 -3.09
N GLN A 369 19.38 2.12 -2.13
CA GLN A 369 20.20 2.96 -1.26
C GLN A 369 20.05 2.60 0.22
N PHE A 370 21.15 2.74 0.94
CA PHE A 370 21.26 2.57 2.38
C PHE A 370 21.97 3.77 3.00
N PRO A 371 21.67 4.15 4.26
CA PRO A 371 22.52 5.11 4.97
C PRO A 371 23.92 4.52 5.16
N THR A 372 24.98 5.34 5.14
CA THR A 372 26.34 4.83 5.43
C THR A 372 26.55 4.48 6.91
N ALA A 373 25.65 4.93 7.79
CA ALA A 373 25.65 4.62 9.22
C ALA A 373 24.23 4.66 9.79
N LEU A 374 23.92 3.76 10.72
CA LEU A 374 22.65 3.79 11.46
C LEU A 374 22.69 4.90 12.52
N SER A 375 21.61 5.66 12.60
CA SER A 375 21.41 6.68 13.63
C SER A 375 20.56 6.13 14.77
N ASP A 376 20.91 6.43 16.02
CA ASP A 376 20.10 6.08 17.19
C ASP A 376 18.76 6.85 17.28
N GLY A 377 18.55 7.86 16.42
CA GLY A 377 17.35 8.69 16.38
C GLY A 377 16.55 8.55 15.08
N MET A 378 15.49 9.36 14.96
CA MET A 378 14.62 9.42 13.76
C MET A 378 15.28 10.10 12.54
N GLU A 379 16.53 10.54 12.69
CA GLU A 379 17.25 11.36 11.74
C GLU A 379 17.86 10.51 10.62
N ARG A 380 17.19 10.45 9.47
CA ARG A 380 17.69 9.72 8.29
C ARG A 380 18.39 10.68 7.31
N PRO A 381 19.29 10.17 6.44
CA PRO A 381 19.67 10.89 5.23
C PRO A 381 18.42 11.25 4.42
N TYR A 382 18.51 12.27 3.59
CA TYR A 382 17.42 12.55 2.66
C TYR A 382 17.23 11.37 1.69
N PHE A 383 15.98 11.00 1.37
CA PHE A 383 15.70 9.81 0.55
C PHE A 383 16.17 9.98 -0.91
N LEU A 384 16.49 11.20 -1.34
CA LEU A 384 17.12 11.48 -2.64
C LEU A 384 18.65 11.36 -2.54
N GLN A 385 19.12 10.14 -2.25
CA GLN A 385 20.54 9.78 -2.15
C GLN A 385 21.36 10.60 -1.12
N GLY A 386 20.73 11.01 -0.02
CA GLY A 386 21.39 11.67 1.10
C GLY A 386 21.68 13.16 0.90
N ASP A 387 22.63 13.65 1.67
CA ASP A 387 23.13 15.03 1.64
C ASP A 387 24.61 15.08 2.09
N PRO A 388 25.32 16.21 1.95
CA PRO A 388 26.74 16.29 2.31
C PRO A 388 27.08 15.90 3.76
N ARG A 389 26.14 16.07 4.70
CA ARG A 389 26.32 15.68 6.11
C ARG A 389 25.93 14.24 6.38
N ARG A 390 25.00 13.69 5.59
CA ARG A 390 24.48 12.32 5.73
C ARG A 390 24.50 11.64 4.36
N PRO A 391 25.65 11.09 3.94
CA PRO A 391 25.73 10.36 2.68
C PRO A 391 24.91 9.06 2.72
N THR A 392 24.71 8.49 1.54
CA THR A 392 24.15 7.14 1.36
C THR A 392 25.12 6.28 0.56
N ASN A 393 25.17 4.99 0.89
CA ASN A 393 25.72 3.96 0.02
C ASN A 393 24.62 3.53 -0.96
N THR A 394 24.97 3.35 -2.22
CA THR A 394 24.04 3.06 -3.30
C THR A 394 24.54 1.88 -4.11
N TRP A 395 23.66 0.92 -4.39
CA TRP A 395 23.90 -0.18 -5.32
C TRP A 395 23.18 0.16 -6.60
N THR A 396 23.95 0.45 -7.64
CA THR A 396 23.41 0.89 -8.93
C THR A 396 23.60 -0.21 -9.95
N TRP A 397 22.50 -0.71 -10.50
CA TRP A 397 22.50 -1.55 -11.69
C TRP A 397 22.01 -0.73 -12.89
N ARG A 398 22.59 -0.99 -14.07
CA ARG A 398 22.19 -0.42 -15.36
C ARG A 398 22.14 -1.51 -16.42
N SER A 399 21.17 -1.44 -17.33
CA SER A 399 21.01 -2.42 -18.43
C SER A 399 22.19 -2.46 -19.42
N ASP A 400 22.98 -1.38 -19.51
CA ASP A 400 24.17 -1.28 -20.35
C ASP A 400 25.49 -1.63 -19.63
N ALA A 401 25.41 -2.04 -18.36
CA ALA A 401 26.55 -2.40 -17.55
C ALA A 401 26.59 -3.92 -17.26
N PRO A 402 27.79 -4.53 -17.17
CA PRO A 402 27.91 -5.97 -16.94
C PRO A 402 27.62 -6.40 -15.48
N ASP A 403 27.68 -5.46 -14.53
CA ASP A 403 27.47 -5.73 -13.10
C ASP A 403 27.00 -4.44 -12.38
N ALA A 404 26.57 -4.58 -11.13
CA ALA A 404 26.23 -3.46 -10.27
C ALA A 404 27.47 -2.74 -9.72
N VAL A 405 27.28 -1.47 -9.36
CA VAL A 405 28.33 -0.60 -8.83
C VAL A 405 27.91 -0.04 -7.48
N GLU A 406 28.75 -0.23 -6.47
CA GLU A 406 28.67 0.47 -5.20
C GLU A 406 29.22 1.89 -5.32
N SER A 407 28.43 2.86 -4.87
CA SER A 407 28.80 4.29 -4.88
C SER A 407 28.39 4.98 -3.58
N ILE A 408 29.12 6.03 -3.21
CA ILE A 408 28.73 6.94 -2.13
C ILE A 408 28.12 8.19 -2.73
N ALA A 409 26.88 8.48 -2.35
CA ALA A 409 26.13 9.65 -2.78
C ALA A 409 25.93 10.65 -1.63
N ARG A 410 25.98 11.93 -1.96
CA ARG A 410 25.80 13.08 -1.05
C ARG A 410 24.66 13.98 -1.55
N GLY A 411 23.63 13.35 -2.09
CA GLY A 411 22.52 13.94 -2.84
C GLY A 411 22.38 13.33 -4.23
N LEU A 412 21.17 13.38 -4.78
CA LEU A 412 20.86 12.87 -6.11
C LEU A 412 21.79 13.45 -7.19
N GLY A 413 22.33 12.58 -8.04
CA GLY A 413 23.27 12.96 -9.11
C GLY A 413 24.71 13.21 -8.64
N THR A 414 25.05 12.89 -7.38
CA THR A 414 26.40 13.06 -6.82
C THR A 414 27.10 11.75 -6.46
N ALA A 415 26.50 10.61 -6.83
CA ALA A 415 27.06 9.29 -6.57
C ALA A 415 28.47 9.17 -7.18
N VAL A 416 29.44 8.80 -6.35
CA VAL A 416 30.82 8.51 -6.76
C VAL A 416 31.09 7.03 -6.51
N PRO A 417 31.47 6.25 -7.56
CA PRO A 417 31.83 4.85 -7.40
C PRO A 417 32.94 4.66 -6.37
N GLN A 418 32.79 3.64 -5.53
CA GLN A 418 33.84 3.21 -4.63
C GLN A 418 35.03 2.62 -5.44
N PRO A 419 36.27 2.65 -4.90
CA PRO A 419 37.41 2.02 -5.56
C PRO A 419 37.18 0.52 -5.83
N ASP A 420 37.83 -0.07 -6.84
CA ASP A 420 37.66 -1.48 -7.23
C ASP A 420 37.80 -2.49 -6.07
N GLY A 421 38.63 -2.19 -5.07
CA GLY A 421 38.80 -3.05 -3.88
C GLY A 421 37.69 -2.95 -2.83
N GLU A 422 36.76 -2.01 -3.01
CA GLU A 422 35.61 -1.73 -2.16
C GLU A 422 34.27 -1.94 -2.93
N GLN A 423 34.32 -2.64 -4.06
CA GLN A 423 33.14 -3.09 -4.82
C GLN A 423 32.76 -4.48 -4.35
N HIS A 424 31.74 -4.60 -3.49
CA HIS A 424 31.34 -5.87 -2.87
C HIS A 424 29.97 -6.36 -3.33
N VAL A 425 29.14 -5.49 -3.90
CA VAL A 425 27.85 -5.85 -4.50
C VAL A 425 28.06 -6.53 -5.85
N THR A 426 27.26 -7.56 -6.12
CA THR A 426 27.13 -8.18 -7.44
C THR A 426 25.67 -8.21 -7.84
N ALA A 427 25.39 -8.21 -9.14
CA ALA A 427 24.05 -8.30 -9.69
C ALA A 427 23.91 -9.45 -10.69
N VAL A 428 22.84 -10.24 -10.53
CA VAL A 428 22.38 -11.21 -11.52
C VAL A 428 21.04 -10.76 -12.04
N VAL A 429 20.90 -10.65 -13.36
CA VAL A 429 19.77 -9.96 -13.97
C VAL A 429 19.10 -10.81 -15.04
N GLN A 430 17.78 -10.70 -15.12
CA GLN A 430 16.96 -11.24 -16.19
C GLN A 430 15.92 -10.21 -16.60
N HIS A 431 15.72 -10.07 -17.90
CA HIS A 431 14.50 -9.48 -18.45
C HIS A 431 13.77 -10.54 -19.25
N ALA A 432 12.49 -10.73 -18.98
CA ALA A 432 11.65 -11.65 -19.73
C ALA A 432 10.20 -11.21 -19.63
N GLU A 433 9.47 -11.27 -20.74
CA GLU A 433 8.02 -11.03 -20.79
C GLU A 433 7.62 -9.68 -20.16
N GLY A 434 8.40 -8.62 -20.44
CA GLY A 434 8.14 -7.26 -19.97
C GLY A 434 8.45 -7.01 -18.50
N GLU A 435 9.24 -7.86 -17.84
CA GLU A 435 9.64 -7.69 -16.44
C GLU A 435 11.16 -7.75 -16.29
N TRP A 436 11.74 -6.76 -15.59
CA TRP A 436 13.10 -6.83 -15.07
C TRP A 436 13.10 -7.54 -13.72
N LYS A 437 14.09 -8.41 -13.50
CA LYS A 437 14.45 -8.99 -12.21
C LYS A 437 15.94 -8.77 -11.97
N VAL A 438 16.27 -8.03 -10.92
CA VAL A 438 17.65 -7.74 -10.52
C VAL A 438 17.88 -8.33 -9.14
N LEU A 439 18.75 -9.34 -9.06
CA LEU A 439 19.22 -9.94 -7.82
C LEU A 439 20.54 -9.29 -7.40
N PHE A 440 20.51 -8.46 -6.37
CA PHE A 440 21.72 -7.98 -5.71
C PHE A 440 22.19 -8.96 -4.64
N ARG A 441 23.50 -9.23 -4.60
CA ARG A 441 24.14 -9.98 -3.52
C ARG A 441 25.28 -9.17 -2.92
N ARG A 442 25.37 -9.14 -1.60
CA ARG A 442 26.44 -8.45 -0.86
C ARG A 442 26.63 -9.08 0.52
N SER A 443 27.88 -9.18 0.96
CA SER A 443 28.16 -9.57 2.34
C SER A 443 27.55 -8.57 3.34
N LEU A 444 27.06 -9.08 4.49
CA LEU A 444 26.51 -8.24 5.55
C LEU A 444 27.57 -7.35 6.20
N ASP A 445 28.83 -7.77 6.19
CA ASP A 445 29.98 -7.02 6.69
C ASP A 445 31.12 -7.09 5.67
N THR A 446 31.33 -5.99 4.96
CA THR A 446 32.38 -5.86 3.94
C THR A 446 33.70 -5.38 4.53
N GLY A 447 33.71 -4.90 5.78
CA GLY A 447 34.86 -4.23 6.39
C GLY A 447 35.20 -2.85 5.81
N GLY A 448 34.43 -2.36 4.83
CA GLY A 448 34.59 -1.05 4.21
C GLY A 448 34.20 0.09 5.16
N ALA A 449 34.91 1.21 5.10
CA ALA A 449 34.71 2.31 6.05
C ALA A 449 33.45 3.16 5.79
N GLU A 450 33.01 3.26 4.52
CA GLU A 450 31.77 3.97 4.13
C GLU A 450 30.60 3.00 3.86
N ASP A 451 30.84 1.72 4.10
CA ASP A 451 29.92 0.62 3.90
C ASP A 451 29.13 0.32 5.16
N LEU A 452 27.82 0.28 5.03
CA LEU A 452 26.97 -0.09 6.16
C LEU A 452 27.10 -1.60 6.42
N VAL A 453 27.46 -1.95 7.66
CA VAL A 453 27.27 -3.30 8.20
C VAL A 453 25.77 -3.50 8.40
N LEU A 454 25.21 -4.55 7.81
CA LEU A 454 23.79 -4.87 7.87
C LEU A 454 23.49 -5.74 9.10
N PRO A 455 22.99 -5.17 10.22
CA PRO A 455 22.73 -5.92 11.44
C PRO A 455 21.57 -6.91 11.30
N VAL A 456 21.77 -8.14 11.77
CA VAL A 456 20.69 -9.10 11.96
C VAL A 456 19.84 -8.70 13.17
N GLY A 457 18.51 -8.73 13.02
CA GLY A 457 17.54 -8.41 14.07
C GLY A 457 17.30 -6.91 14.29
N GLN A 458 17.77 -6.03 13.40
CA GLN A 458 17.49 -4.59 13.44
C GLN A 458 16.92 -4.12 12.09
N ALA A 459 16.10 -3.08 12.14
CA ALA A 459 15.54 -2.45 10.94
C ALA A 459 16.56 -1.50 10.31
N VAL A 460 16.95 -1.78 9.07
CA VAL A 460 17.91 -0.99 8.28
C VAL A 460 17.14 -0.14 7.27
N PRO A 461 17.25 1.20 7.27
CA PRO A 461 16.59 2.01 6.27
C PRO A 461 17.08 1.69 4.86
N MET A 462 16.14 1.52 3.93
CA MET A 462 16.43 1.37 2.50
C MET A 462 15.46 2.18 1.64
N ALA A 463 15.87 2.59 0.45
CA ALA A 463 14.99 3.22 -0.53
C ALA A 463 15.40 2.82 -1.95
N PHE A 464 14.49 3.03 -2.90
CA PHE A 464 14.60 2.58 -4.28
C PHE A 464 14.42 3.75 -5.23
N GLN A 465 15.15 3.72 -6.34
CA GLN A 465 14.93 4.59 -7.48
C GLN A 465 15.04 3.76 -8.75
N ALA A 466 14.19 4.01 -9.73
CA ALA A 466 14.17 3.29 -10.99
C ALA A 466 14.01 4.27 -12.16
N TRP A 467 14.54 3.89 -13.31
CA TRP A 467 14.48 4.65 -14.55
C TRP A 467 14.12 3.71 -15.69
N ASP A 468 13.15 4.11 -16.50
CA ASP A 468 12.92 3.55 -17.84
C ASP A 468 13.57 4.47 -18.89
N GLY A 469 14.62 3.96 -19.52
CA GLY A 469 15.42 4.72 -20.47
C GLY A 469 14.66 5.10 -21.76
N ASP A 470 13.77 4.23 -22.24
CA ASP A 470 12.94 4.46 -23.43
C ASP A 470 11.68 5.29 -23.13
N ASN A 471 11.40 5.57 -21.86
CA ASN A 471 10.50 6.65 -21.45
C ASN A 471 11.23 8.02 -21.36
N GLY A 472 12.55 8.07 -21.59
CA GLY A 472 13.35 9.31 -21.52
C GLY A 472 13.88 9.64 -20.12
N GLU A 473 13.75 8.71 -19.16
CA GLU A 473 14.25 8.85 -17.80
C GLU A 473 15.76 8.61 -17.74
N SER A 474 16.51 9.55 -17.16
CA SER A 474 17.93 9.34 -16.85
C SER A 474 18.49 10.43 -15.91
N GLY A 475 19.66 10.19 -15.31
CA GLY A 475 20.27 11.13 -14.37
C GLY A 475 19.37 11.39 -13.15
N ASN A 476 18.83 12.61 -13.02
CA ASN A 476 17.95 12.99 -11.90
C ASN A 476 16.47 12.72 -12.18
N GLN A 477 16.14 12.36 -13.42
CA GLN A 477 14.78 12.19 -13.94
C GLN A 477 14.38 10.72 -13.87
N GLY A 478 13.84 10.27 -12.74
CA GLY A 478 13.35 8.91 -12.56
C GLY A 478 12.28 8.80 -11.49
N ALA A 479 11.88 7.58 -11.18
CA ALA A 479 10.95 7.26 -10.11
C ALA A 479 11.72 7.05 -8.79
N VAL A 480 11.15 7.49 -7.66
CA VAL A 480 11.80 7.43 -6.34
C VAL A 480 10.82 6.95 -5.28
N SER A 481 11.32 6.21 -4.29
CA SER A 481 10.59 5.84 -3.08
C SER A 481 10.93 6.76 -1.91
N THR A 482 10.10 6.74 -0.86
CA THR A 482 10.52 7.18 0.48
C THR A 482 11.41 6.13 1.15
N TRP A 483 11.79 6.35 2.41
CA TRP A 483 12.47 5.31 3.21
C TRP A 483 11.51 4.20 3.64
N TYR A 484 11.92 2.97 3.34
CA TYR A 484 11.40 1.71 3.87
C TYR A 484 12.46 1.09 4.79
N PHE A 485 12.19 -0.10 5.31
CA PHE A 485 13.11 -0.83 6.17
C PHE A 485 13.36 -2.24 5.67
N LEU A 486 14.62 -2.64 5.65
CA LEU A 486 15.04 -4.03 5.55
C LEU A 486 15.22 -4.60 6.96
N PHE A 487 14.56 -5.71 7.28
CA PHE A 487 14.71 -6.38 8.57
C PHE A 487 15.28 -7.79 8.36
N LEU A 488 16.50 -8.03 8.84
CA LEU A 488 17.13 -9.36 8.73
C LEU A 488 16.67 -10.24 9.89
N GLU A 489 15.99 -11.34 9.58
CA GLU A 489 15.46 -12.25 10.59
C GLU A 489 16.55 -12.90 11.43
N GLN A 490 16.38 -12.84 12.75
CA GLN A 490 17.27 -13.53 13.69
C GLN A 490 16.72 -14.92 14.02
N PRO A 491 17.58 -15.94 14.19
CA PRO A 491 17.12 -17.25 14.64
C PRO A 491 16.50 -17.14 16.03
N THR A 492 15.30 -17.68 16.19
CA THR A 492 14.61 -17.73 17.48
C THR A 492 15.50 -18.47 18.49
N PRO A 493 15.92 -17.83 19.60
CA PRO A 493 16.80 -18.46 20.57
C PRO A 493 16.17 -19.76 21.11
N VAL A 494 16.96 -20.83 21.26
CA VAL A 494 16.49 -22.13 21.80
C VAL A 494 15.82 -21.96 23.18
N SER A 495 16.23 -20.95 23.95
CA SER A 495 15.60 -20.59 25.22
C SER A 495 14.12 -20.26 25.09
N VAL A 496 13.65 -19.71 23.96
CA VAL A 496 12.23 -19.41 23.71
C VAL A 496 11.41 -20.71 23.66
N TYR A 497 11.95 -21.77 23.06
CA TYR A 497 11.26 -23.07 23.00
C TYR A 497 11.39 -23.88 24.29
N VAL A 498 12.52 -23.75 24.99
CA VAL A 498 12.87 -24.60 26.15
C VAL A 498 12.43 -23.99 27.49
N ALA A 499 12.40 -22.67 27.62
CA ALA A 499 12.04 -22.00 28.86
C ALA A 499 10.58 -22.26 29.28
N PRO A 500 9.56 -22.16 28.41
CA PRO A 500 8.18 -22.39 28.83
C PRO A 500 7.93 -23.83 29.36
N PRO A 501 8.40 -24.90 28.69
CA PRO A 501 8.30 -26.26 29.25
C PRO A 501 9.04 -26.44 30.58
N ILE A 502 10.24 -25.86 30.73
CA ILE A 502 10.98 -25.92 32.01
C ILE A 502 10.20 -25.23 33.12
N VAL A 503 9.68 -24.02 32.87
CA VAL A 503 8.88 -23.27 33.85
C VAL A 503 7.61 -24.04 34.21
N LEU A 504 6.93 -24.66 33.24
CA LEU A 504 5.76 -25.49 33.48
C LEU A 504 6.09 -26.69 34.37
N VAL A 505 7.19 -27.41 34.08
CA VAL A 505 7.64 -28.57 34.87
C VAL A 505 8.02 -28.14 36.29
N LEU A 506 8.76 -27.04 36.45
CA LEU A 506 9.14 -26.51 37.76
C LEU A 506 7.91 -26.10 38.57
N THR A 507 6.93 -25.47 37.93
CA THR A 507 5.67 -25.06 38.56
C THR A 507 4.84 -26.27 38.98
N LEU A 508 4.79 -27.31 38.16
CA LEU A 508 4.10 -28.57 38.47
C LEU A 508 4.79 -29.33 39.60
N LEU A 509 6.13 -29.43 39.58
CA LEU A 509 6.91 -30.04 40.66
C LEU A 509 6.73 -29.29 41.98
N PHE A 510 6.75 -27.96 41.95
CA PHE A 510 6.48 -27.14 43.12
C PHE A 510 5.06 -27.38 43.67
N GLY A 511 4.06 -27.42 42.79
CA GLY A 511 2.68 -27.74 43.15
C GLY A 511 2.54 -29.13 43.80
N LEU A 512 3.19 -30.15 43.22
CA LEU A 512 3.19 -31.51 43.79
C LEU A 512 3.90 -31.59 45.14
N LEU A 513 5.01 -30.87 45.33
CA LEU A 513 5.70 -30.77 46.61
C LEU A 513 4.83 -30.10 47.67
N ALA A 514 4.13 -29.02 47.33
CA ALA A 514 3.20 -28.34 48.23
C ALA A 514 2.04 -29.26 48.64
N ILE A 515 1.45 -30.01 47.69
CA ILE A 515 0.39 -30.99 47.98
C ILE A 515 0.93 -32.10 48.89
N ARG A 516 2.12 -32.64 48.59
CA ARG A 516 2.75 -33.69 49.40
C ARG A 516 3.04 -33.22 50.82
N GLN A 517 3.54 -31.99 50.99
CA GLN A 517 3.78 -31.40 52.30
C GLN A 517 2.47 -31.22 53.08
N ALA A 518 1.43 -30.68 52.45
CA ALA A 518 0.11 -30.54 53.07
C ALA A 518 -0.49 -31.90 53.48
N GLN A 519 -0.34 -32.93 52.64
CA GLN A 519 -0.77 -34.29 52.97
C GLN A 519 0.07 -34.91 54.10
N TRP A 520 1.37 -34.63 54.16
CA TRP A 520 2.24 -35.13 55.23
C TRP A 520 1.92 -34.51 56.60
N GLU A 521 1.55 -33.22 56.61
CA GLU A 521 1.03 -32.53 57.79
C GLU A 521 -0.36 -33.05 58.20
N ALA A 522 -1.25 -33.32 57.23
CA ALA A 522 -2.61 -33.82 57.49
C ALA A 522 -2.68 -35.29 57.94
N THR A 523 -1.75 -36.14 57.49
CA THR A 523 -1.74 -37.59 57.82
C THR A 523 -1.06 -37.91 59.16
N GLY A 524 -0.47 -36.92 59.85
CA GLY A 524 0.21 -37.13 61.14
C GLY A 524 1.45 -38.05 61.06
N ALA A 525 1.95 -38.36 59.86
CA ALA A 525 3.07 -39.28 59.65
C ALA A 525 4.44 -38.69 60.06
N GLY A 526 4.52 -37.38 60.34
CA GLY A 526 5.69 -36.75 60.98
C GLY A 526 5.89 -37.14 62.46
N ALA A 527 4.99 -37.90 63.07
CA ALA A 527 5.03 -38.21 64.50
C ALA A 527 6.09 -39.25 64.94
N ARG A 528 6.97 -39.74 64.04
CA ARG A 528 7.96 -40.78 64.37
C ARG A 528 9.40 -40.54 63.90
N VAL A 529 9.79 -39.29 63.67
CA VAL A 529 11.22 -38.89 63.68
C VAL A 529 11.41 -37.93 64.84
N ALA A 530 12.49 -38.13 65.60
CA ALA A 530 12.81 -37.45 66.84
C ALA A 530 12.42 -35.97 66.82
N ARG A 531 11.61 -35.55 67.81
CA ARG A 531 11.33 -34.14 68.08
C ARG A 531 12.67 -33.45 68.40
N LEU A 532 13.31 -32.89 67.38
CA LEU A 532 14.07 -31.67 67.55
C LEU A 532 13.10 -30.62 68.11
N PRO A 533 13.54 -29.74 69.03
CA PRO A 533 12.64 -28.79 69.67
C PRO A 533 11.94 -27.98 68.57
N ALA A 534 10.63 -28.14 68.47
CA ALA A 534 9.82 -27.31 67.60
C ALA A 534 9.98 -25.88 68.09
N PHE A 535 10.75 -25.08 67.36
CA PHE A 535 10.66 -23.63 67.44
C PHE A 535 9.24 -23.29 67.04
N ARG A 536 8.33 -23.19 68.02
CA ARG A 536 7.03 -22.56 67.83
C ARG A 536 7.33 -21.09 67.57
N LEU A 537 7.47 -20.76 66.29
CA LEU A 537 7.42 -19.40 65.82
C LEU A 537 6.10 -18.82 66.34
N THR A 538 6.14 -17.61 66.90
CA THR A 538 4.90 -16.93 67.26
C THR A 538 4.10 -16.71 65.97
N LYS A 539 2.77 -16.68 66.05
CA LYS A 539 1.92 -16.37 64.87
C LYS A 539 2.36 -15.09 64.14
N ALA A 540 3.03 -14.18 64.85
CA ALA A 540 3.65 -12.99 64.29
C ALA A 540 4.83 -13.29 63.34
N VAL A 541 5.68 -14.28 63.65
CA VAL A 541 6.80 -14.67 62.77
C VAL A 541 6.32 -15.49 61.58
N GLU A 542 5.32 -16.35 61.76
CA GLU A 542 4.66 -17.05 60.64
C GLU A 542 4.00 -16.05 59.67
N ARG A 543 3.35 -15.02 60.21
CA ARG A 543 2.78 -13.93 59.41
C ARG A 543 3.85 -13.14 58.67
N ALA A 544 4.96 -12.80 59.32
CA ALA A 544 6.06 -12.09 58.69
C ALA A 544 6.70 -12.90 57.56
N PHE A 545 6.86 -14.22 57.76
CA PHE A 545 7.40 -15.11 56.74
C PHE A 545 6.45 -15.25 55.54
N GLY A 546 5.16 -15.53 55.77
CA GLY A 546 4.19 -15.67 54.67
C GLY A 546 3.93 -14.36 53.91
N MET A 547 3.95 -13.21 54.60
CA MET A 547 3.95 -11.90 53.93
C MET A 547 5.24 -11.66 53.13
N GLY A 548 6.39 -12.07 53.65
CA GLY A 548 7.67 -12.00 52.94
C GLY A 548 7.70 -12.83 51.66
N VAL A 549 7.16 -14.05 51.69
CA VAL A 549 7.01 -14.90 50.50
C VAL A 549 6.06 -14.27 49.48
N GLY A 550 4.93 -13.73 49.93
CA GLY A 550 4.00 -13.01 49.07
C GLY A 550 4.63 -11.79 48.39
N LEU A 551 5.41 -10.99 49.13
CA LEU A 551 6.16 -9.85 48.59
C LEU A 551 7.24 -10.28 47.60
N ALA A 552 7.91 -11.41 47.82
CA ALA A 552 8.89 -11.96 46.87
C ALA A 552 8.21 -12.33 45.54
N TRP A 553 7.05 -12.99 45.57
CA TRP A 553 6.27 -13.29 44.37
C TRP A 553 5.77 -12.04 43.65
N LEU A 554 5.34 -11.01 44.38
CA LEU A 554 4.98 -9.72 43.77
C LEU A 554 6.19 -9.01 43.15
N GLY A 555 7.37 -9.12 43.76
CA GLY A 555 8.62 -8.62 43.17
C GLY A 555 8.98 -9.33 41.86
N MET A 556 8.83 -10.66 41.80
CA MET A 556 9.01 -11.41 40.56
C MET A 556 7.94 -11.08 39.52
N ALA A 557 6.69 -10.87 39.93
CA ALA A 557 5.62 -10.43 39.04
C ALA A 557 5.93 -9.06 38.41
N ALA A 558 6.47 -8.12 39.18
CA ALA A 558 6.91 -6.83 38.67
C ALA A 558 8.08 -6.95 37.69
N ALA A 559 9.04 -7.84 37.94
CA ALA A 559 10.12 -8.14 37.01
C ALA A 559 9.60 -8.76 35.70
N ALA A 560 8.68 -9.72 35.79
CA ALA A 560 8.03 -10.34 34.64
C ALA A 560 7.21 -9.33 33.83
N TYR A 561 6.48 -8.42 34.49
CA TYR A 561 5.74 -7.34 33.83
C TYR A 561 6.69 -6.37 33.11
N ARG A 562 7.84 -6.05 33.70
CA ARG A 562 8.87 -5.24 33.03
C ARG A 562 9.41 -5.93 31.78
N SER A 563 9.68 -7.23 31.86
CA SER A 563 10.08 -8.03 30.69
C SER A 563 8.99 -8.08 29.61
N ALA A 564 7.71 -8.15 30.01
CA ALA A 564 6.59 -8.07 29.09
C ALA A 564 6.57 -6.73 28.34
N SER A 565 6.67 -5.60 29.06
CA SER A 565 6.75 -4.26 28.46
C SER A 565 7.88 -4.16 27.45
N LEU A 566 9.08 -4.63 27.81
CA LEU A 566 10.23 -4.63 26.90
C LEU A 566 10.00 -5.49 25.65
N GLY A 567 9.27 -6.61 25.78
CA GLY A 567 8.88 -7.45 24.65
C GLY A 567 7.93 -6.72 23.69
N TRP A 568 6.91 -6.05 24.22
CA TRP A 568 5.98 -5.23 23.42
C TRP A 568 6.69 -4.06 22.74
N ASP A 569 7.53 -3.34 23.48
CA ASP A 569 8.30 -2.19 22.97
C ASP A 569 9.30 -2.61 21.88
N ALA A 570 9.80 -3.85 21.93
CA ALA A 570 10.69 -4.43 20.93
C ALA A 570 9.95 -5.11 19.76
N GLY A 571 8.61 -5.03 19.69
CA GLY A 571 7.82 -5.64 18.61
C GLY A 571 7.64 -7.16 18.71
N HIS A 572 8.09 -7.79 19.80
CA HIS A 572 7.91 -9.22 20.06
C HIS A 572 6.60 -9.48 20.81
N SER A 573 5.49 -9.47 20.07
CA SER A 573 4.14 -9.62 20.63
C SER A 573 3.91 -10.96 21.34
N ASP A 574 4.59 -12.02 20.91
CA ASP A 574 4.58 -13.34 21.52
C ASP A 574 5.27 -13.35 22.90
N LEU A 575 6.46 -12.76 23.01
CA LEU A 575 7.19 -12.59 24.26
C LEU A 575 6.44 -11.65 25.21
N GLY A 576 5.93 -10.53 24.69
CA GLY A 576 5.10 -9.59 25.43
C GLY A 576 3.87 -10.27 26.02
N PHE A 577 3.17 -11.08 25.22
CA PHE A 577 2.00 -11.84 25.65
C PHE A 577 2.32 -12.86 26.75
N TRP A 578 3.31 -13.74 26.54
CA TRP A 578 3.64 -14.79 27.50
C TRP A 578 4.15 -14.24 28.84
N TRP A 579 4.98 -13.19 28.81
CA TRP A 579 5.45 -12.56 30.04
C TRP A 579 4.32 -11.83 30.78
N THR A 580 3.32 -11.28 30.07
CA THR A 580 2.12 -10.70 30.69
C THR A 580 1.31 -11.77 31.43
N VAL A 581 1.12 -12.94 30.81
CA VAL A 581 0.42 -14.08 31.43
C VAL A 581 1.18 -14.57 32.68
N ILE A 582 2.50 -14.72 32.59
CA ILE A 582 3.34 -15.13 33.72
C ILE A 582 3.25 -14.09 34.85
N ALA A 583 3.36 -12.80 34.54
CA ALA A 583 3.25 -11.73 35.53
C ALA A 583 1.90 -11.77 36.27
N ALA A 584 0.80 -11.98 35.55
CA ALA A 584 -0.54 -12.09 36.14
C ALA A 584 -0.65 -13.30 37.08
N LEU A 585 -0.17 -14.48 36.66
CA LEU A 585 -0.19 -15.68 37.50
C LEU A 585 0.67 -15.52 38.77
N MET A 586 1.86 -14.92 38.64
CA MET A 586 2.72 -14.61 39.78
C MET A 586 2.09 -13.61 40.75
N ALA A 587 1.40 -12.60 40.22
CA ALA A 587 0.69 -11.61 41.03
C ALA A 587 -0.46 -12.25 41.82
N ILE A 588 -1.24 -13.11 41.17
CA ILE A 588 -2.29 -13.90 41.82
C ILE A 588 -1.68 -14.78 42.92
N ALA A 589 -0.61 -15.52 42.64
CA ALA A 589 0.07 -16.36 43.62
C ALA A 589 0.59 -15.54 44.83
N GLY A 590 1.20 -14.38 44.59
CA GLY A 590 1.68 -13.48 45.64
C GLY A 590 0.54 -12.95 46.51
N LEU A 591 -0.55 -12.46 45.90
CA LEU A 591 -1.74 -11.98 46.60
C LEU A 591 -2.42 -13.10 47.38
N SER A 592 -2.58 -14.29 46.79
CA SER A 592 -3.16 -15.45 47.46
C SER A 592 -2.31 -15.90 48.66
N ALA A 593 -0.97 -15.88 48.54
CA ALA A 593 -0.08 -16.18 49.66
C ALA A 593 -0.23 -15.14 50.80
N MET A 594 -0.32 -13.85 50.47
CA MET A 594 -0.53 -12.80 51.48
C MET A 594 -1.90 -12.90 52.14
N ILE A 595 -2.96 -13.07 51.35
CA ILE A 595 -4.36 -13.18 51.84
C ILE A 595 -4.51 -14.46 52.67
N GLY A 596 -4.02 -15.60 52.19
CA GLY A 596 -4.04 -16.86 52.91
C GLY A 596 -3.29 -16.76 54.25
N THR A 597 -2.08 -16.21 54.24
CA THR A 597 -1.31 -15.96 55.47
C THR A 597 -2.06 -15.03 56.41
N PHE A 598 -2.66 -13.96 55.89
CA PHE A 598 -3.43 -13.03 56.69
C PHE A 598 -4.62 -13.73 57.35
N ILE A 599 -5.43 -14.49 56.60
CA ILE A 599 -6.60 -15.21 57.11
C ILE A 599 -6.21 -16.26 58.15
N HIS A 600 -5.15 -17.03 57.92
CA HIS A 600 -4.73 -18.11 58.82
C HIS A 600 -4.05 -17.61 60.11
N THR A 601 -3.48 -16.40 60.09
CA THR A 601 -2.82 -15.80 61.26
C THR A 601 -3.71 -14.86 62.06
N LEU A 602 -4.95 -14.62 61.62
CA LEU A 602 -5.97 -13.94 62.42
C LEU A 602 -6.20 -14.71 63.73
N PRO A 603 -6.31 -14.01 64.88
CA PRO A 603 -6.79 -14.65 66.10
C PRO A 603 -8.23 -15.13 65.84
N ARG A 604 -8.45 -16.45 65.91
CA ARG A 604 -9.80 -16.99 66.02
C ARG A 604 -10.30 -16.60 67.41
N ASP A 605 -11.42 -15.89 67.47
CA ASP A 605 -12.21 -15.81 68.70
C ASP A 605 -12.65 -17.24 69.05
N GLU A 606 -11.91 -17.90 69.93
CA GLU A 606 -12.43 -18.98 70.75
C GLU A 606 -13.43 -18.33 71.71
N GLY A 607 -14.62 -18.03 71.21
CA GLY A 607 -15.67 -17.38 71.99
C GLY A 607 -16.28 -18.38 72.95
N ARG A 608 -16.06 -18.21 74.26
CA ARG A 608 -16.72 -18.94 75.36
C ARG A 608 -16.50 -20.45 75.44
#